data_AF-A0A2Z3JMF4-F1
#
_entry.id   AF-A0A2Z3JMF4-F1
#
_cell.length_a   1.000
_cell.length_b   1.000
_cell.length_c   1.000
_cell.angle_alpha   90.00
_cell.angle_beta   90.00
_cell.angle_gamma   90.00
#
_symmetry.space_group_name_H-M   'P 1'
#
loop_
_entity.id
_entity.type
_entity.pdbx_description
1 polymer ?
#
loop_
_entity_poly.entity_id
_entity_poly.type
_entity_poly.pdbx_seq_one_letter_code
_entity_poly.pdbx_strand_id
1 'polypeptide(L)'
;MTGVGKSTALGALASGPLRVLPDRREVTDAVMIGPLAGRAVTDRQERFALTASYRQLHPGGMAQALGSLWTVPRPGERLVFDGLRGLDEVRYAAETFPEWRFVNLHAPDLLRVRRLLGRNDAFDQAGQTGQREEGQELLAALRDLPGAGEVFSEADLQALADLIHEGHPPGEILSKTRIVLSERQNYDPDAARAFLSTLPPERVLDLDTAALALEAVASRLQGWL
;
A
#
# COMPACT_ATOMS: atom_id res chain seq x y z
N MET A 1 0.91 2.03 -0.22
CA MET A 1 0.96 0.88 0.71
C MET A 1 -0.44 0.30 0.95
N THR A 2 -0.56 -0.90 1.51
CA THR A 2 -1.86 -1.44 1.98
C THR A 2 -2.29 -0.80 3.31
N GLY A 3 -3.60 -0.73 3.59
CA GLY A 3 -4.12 -0.18 4.85
C GLY A 3 -4.12 1.34 4.99
N VAL A 4 -3.61 2.09 4.00
CA VAL A 4 -3.55 3.57 4.04
C VAL A 4 -4.81 4.29 3.52
N GLY A 5 -5.90 3.56 3.24
CA GLY A 5 -7.17 4.17 2.80
C GLY A 5 -7.30 4.44 1.29
N LYS A 6 -6.45 3.84 0.44
CA LYS A 6 -6.52 4.01 -1.04
C LYS A 6 -7.90 3.71 -1.64
N SER A 7 -8.52 2.59 -1.28
CA SER A 7 -9.84 2.22 -1.81
C SER A 7 -10.90 3.25 -1.45
N THR A 8 -10.86 3.79 -0.23
CA THR A 8 -11.78 4.83 0.21
C THR A 8 -11.55 6.14 -0.52
N ALA A 9 -10.29 6.54 -0.69
CA ALA A 9 -9.92 7.71 -1.48
C ALA A 9 -10.38 7.59 -2.95
N LEU A 10 -10.16 6.44 -3.58
CA LEU A 10 -10.65 6.18 -4.94
C LEU A 10 -12.17 6.19 -5.02
N GLY A 11 -12.87 5.62 -4.04
CA GLY A 11 -14.32 5.64 -3.94
C GLY A 11 -14.88 7.07 -3.86
N ALA A 12 -14.22 7.95 -3.09
CA ALA A 12 -14.60 9.37 -3.03
C ALA A 12 -14.46 10.11 -4.37
N LEU A 13 -13.50 9.68 -5.20
CA LEU A 13 -13.27 10.26 -6.51
C LEU A 13 -14.12 9.62 -7.63
N ALA A 14 -14.79 8.51 -7.36
CA ALA A 14 -15.60 7.78 -8.34
C ALA A 14 -16.80 8.58 -8.86
N SER A 15 -17.19 9.66 -8.18
CA SER A 15 -18.25 10.58 -8.62
C SER A 15 -17.81 11.56 -9.71
N GLY A 16 -16.49 11.73 -9.92
CA GLY A 16 -15.93 12.57 -10.99
C GLY A 16 -15.60 11.78 -12.26
N PRO A 17 -15.15 12.45 -13.34
CA PRO A 17 -14.68 11.79 -14.57
C PRO A 17 -13.29 11.17 -14.35
N LEU A 18 -13.17 10.24 -13.41
CA LEU A 18 -11.92 9.56 -13.08
C LEU A 18 -11.94 8.13 -13.62
N ARG A 19 -10.87 7.75 -14.31
CA ARG A 19 -10.61 6.38 -14.73
C ARG A 19 -9.40 5.85 -13.99
N VAL A 20 -9.64 4.83 -13.17
CA VAL A 20 -8.58 4.03 -12.56
C VAL A 20 -7.93 3.21 -13.66
N LEU A 21 -6.62 3.35 -13.81
CA LEU A 21 -5.81 2.57 -14.73
C LEU A 21 -5.66 1.12 -14.22
N PRO A 22 -5.28 0.16 -15.08
CA PRO A 22 -5.05 -1.23 -14.66
C PRO A 22 -4.13 -1.30 -13.45
N ASP A 23 -4.37 -2.27 -12.58
CA ASP A 23 -3.65 -2.33 -11.32
C ASP A 23 -2.15 -2.69 -11.49
N ARG A 24 -1.37 -2.60 -10.41
CA ARG A 24 0.06 -2.94 -10.43
C ARG A 24 0.31 -4.35 -10.97
N ARG A 25 -0.55 -5.32 -10.68
CA ARG A 25 -0.36 -6.71 -11.12
C ARG A 25 -0.59 -6.84 -12.61
N GLU A 26 -1.66 -6.25 -13.14
CA GLU A 26 -1.94 -6.22 -14.57
C GLU A 26 -0.81 -5.56 -15.36
N VAL A 27 -0.34 -4.39 -14.91
CA VAL A 27 0.80 -3.70 -15.56
C VAL A 27 2.08 -4.53 -15.47
N THR A 28 2.34 -5.17 -14.32
CA THR A 28 3.49 -6.06 -14.16
C THR A 28 3.43 -7.23 -15.14
N ASP A 29 2.26 -7.86 -15.27
CA ASP A 29 2.07 -9.01 -16.14
C ASP A 29 2.22 -8.62 -17.62
N ALA A 30 1.63 -7.50 -18.02
CA ALA A 30 1.65 -7.04 -19.41
C ALA A 30 2.99 -6.45 -19.87
N VAL A 31 3.68 -5.69 -19.01
CA VAL A 31 4.85 -4.88 -19.41
C VAL A 31 6.18 -5.47 -18.91
N MET A 32 6.20 -6.12 -17.75
CA MET A 32 7.45 -6.63 -17.17
C MET A 32 7.64 -8.11 -17.44
N ILE A 33 6.63 -8.93 -17.14
CA ILE A 33 6.73 -10.40 -17.18
C ILE A 33 6.47 -10.93 -18.58
N GLY A 34 5.35 -10.55 -19.18
CA GLY A 34 4.91 -11.05 -20.49
C GLY A 34 5.99 -10.94 -21.57
N PRO A 35 6.63 -9.76 -21.76
CA PRO A 35 7.67 -9.58 -22.77
C PRO A 35 8.93 -10.42 -22.54
N LEU A 36 9.27 -10.72 -21.28
CA LEU A 36 10.45 -11.53 -20.94
C LEU A 36 10.16 -13.04 -21.00
N ALA A 37 8.97 -13.47 -20.60
CA ALA A 37 8.60 -14.88 -20.50
C ALA A 37 7.92 -15.44 -21.75
N GLY A 38 7.24 -14.60 -22.53
CA GLY A 38 6.43 -15.02 -23.68
C GLY A 38 5.18 -15.84 -23.32
N ARG A 39 4.86 -15.98 -22.02
CA ARG A 39 3.73 -16.75 -21.49
C ARG A 39 3.22 -16.17 -20.17
N ALA A 40 2.03 -16.60 -19.77
CA ALA A 40 1.56 -16.36 -18.41
C ALA A 40 2.45 -17.09 -17.40
N VAL A 41 2.81 -16.39 -16.32
CA VAL A 41 3.66 -16.91 -15.24
C VAL A 41 2.89 -16.86 -13.92
N THR A 42 2.59 -18.04 -13.38
CA THR A 42 1.91 -18.20 -12.08
C THR A 42 2.90 -18.47 -10.95
N ASP A 43 4.06 -19.07 -11.25
CA ASP A 43 5.08 -19.37 -10.23
C ASP A 43 5.63 -18.10 -9.59
N ARG A 44 5.60 -18.04 -8.26
CA ARG A 44 5.95 -16.84 -7.52
C ARG A 44 7.44 -16.50 -7.61
N GLN A 45 8.32 -17.51 -7.60
CA GLN A 45 9.76 -17.28 -7.65
C GLN A 45 10.18 -16.78 -9.04
N GLU A 46 9.61 -17.37 -10.09
CA GLU A 46 9.81 -16.94 -11.47
C GLU A 46 9.35 -15.50 -11.68
N ARG A 47 8.17 -15.13 -11.16
CA ARG A 47 7.67 -13.73 -11.22
C ARG A 47 8.63 -12.75 -10.54
N PHE A 48 9.19 -13.13 -9.39
CA PHE A 48 10.18 -12.29 -8.71
C PHE A 48 11.47 -12.14 -9.52
N ALA A 49 11.99 -13.23 -10.08
CA ALA A 49 13.17 -13.18 -10.92
C ALA A 49 12.96 -12.29 -12.15
N LEU A 50 11.83 -12.43 -12.86
CA LEU A 50 11.51 -11.64 -14.05
C LEU A 50 11.33 -10.16 -13.73
N THR A 51 10.63 -9.83 -12.63
CA THR A 51 10.48 -8.43 -12.20
C THR A 51 11.80 -7.81 -11.73
N ALA A 52 12.70 -8.60 -11.15
CA ALA A 52 14.05 -8.16 -10.81
C ALA A 52 14.89 -7.89 -12.09
N SER A 53 14.87 -8.81 -13.06
CA SER A 53 15.54 -8.64 -14.35
C SER A 53 15.05 -7.41 -15.10
N TYR A 54 13.73 -7.15 -15.10
CA TYR A 54 13.16 -5.92 -15.66
C TYR A 54 13.78 -4.67 -15.00
N ARG A 55 13.86 -4.63 -13.66
CA ARG A 55 14.41 -3.46 -12.93
C ARG A 55 15.89 -3.22 -13.19
N GLN A 56 16.66 -4.24 -13.56
CA GLN A 56 18.07 -4.06 -13.93
C GLN A 56 18.23 -3.22 -15.20
N LEU A 57 17.29 -3.33 -16.14
CA LEU A 57 17.27 -2.56 -17.39
C LEU A 57 16.43 -1.28 -17.28
N HIS A 58 15.47 -1.27 -16.35
CA HIS A 58 14.48 -0.21 -16.16
C HIS A 58 14.47 0.24 -14.69
N PRO A 59 15.42 1.11 -14.28
CA PRO A 59 15.55 1.53 -12.88
C PRO A 59 14.30 2.25 -12.35
N GLY A 60 13.47 2.82 -13.23
CA GLY A 60 12.19 3.42 -12.86
C GLY A 60 11.08 2.42 -12.50
N GLY A 61 11.31 1.12 -12.71
CA GLY A 61 10.41 0.05 -12.29
C GLY A 61 8.97 0.26 -12.78
N MET A 62 8.02 0.28 -11.84
CA MET A 62 6.60 0.45 -12.16
C MET A 62 6.27 1.79 -12.83
N ALA A 63 6.95 2.87 -12.45
CA ALA A 63 6.71 4.17 -13.08
C ALA A 63 7.12 4.17 -14.55
N GLN A 64 8.25 3.55 -14.87
CA GLN A 64 8.73 3.40 -16.24
C GLN A 64 7.82 2.48 -17.06
N ALA A 65 7.36 1.37 -16.47
CA ALA A 65 6.39 0.48 -17.11
C ALA A 65 5.08 1.20 -17.41
N LEU A 66 4.53 1.95 -16.45
CA LEU A 66 3.32 2.74 -16.65
C LEU A 66 3.51 3.81 -17.74
N GLY A 67 4.66 4.48 -17.75
CA GLY A 67 4.99 5.49 -18.76
C GLY A 67 5.16 4.95 -20.19
N SER A 68 5.38 3.63 -20.35
CA SER A 68 5.38 2.99 -21.67
C SER A 68 3.99 2.66 -22.23
N LEU A 69 2.95 2.78 -21.40
CA LEU A 69 1.57 2.54 -21.83
C LEU A 69 0.96 3.80 -22.42
N TRP A 70 0.17 3.63 -23.48
CA TRP A 70 -0.60 4.71 -24.07
C TRP A 70 -2.09 4.53 -23.79
N THR A 71 -2.76 5.61 -23.47
CA THR A 71 -4.23 5.65 -23.41
C THR A 71 -4.72 7.02 -23.85
N VAL A 72 -5.89 7.06 -24.48
CA VAL A 72 -6.55 8.31 -24.88
C VAL A 72 -7.60 8.64 -23.83
N PRO A 73 -7.43 9.71 -23.03
CA PRO A 73 -8.46 10.14 -22.10
C PRO A 73 -9.62 10.79 -22.86
N ARG A 74 -10.84 10.62 -22.35
CA ARG A 74 -12.01 11.39 -22.83
C ARG A 74 -11.88 12.86 -22.39
N PRO A 75 -12.55 13.81 -23.05
CA PRO A 75 -12.56 15.20 -22.60
C PRO A 75 -12.97 15.31 -21.13
N GLY A 76 -12.13 15.94 -20.31
CA GLY A 76 -12.33 16.09 -18.87
C GLY A 76 -12.01 14.86 -18.02
N GLU A 77 -11.61 13.73 -18.62
CA GLU A 77 -11.24 12.51 -17.90
C GLU A 77 -9.87 12.62 -17.24
N ARG A 78 -9.77 12.17 -15.99
CA ARG A 78 -8.54 12.10 -15.20
C ARG A 78 -8.14 10.65 -15.03
N LEU A 79 -6.87 10.36 -15.28
CA LEU A 79 -6.31 9.02 -15.15
C LEU A 79 -5.63 8.89 -13.79
N VAL A 80 -5.90 7.80 -13.07
CA VAL A 80 -5.27 7.54 -11.78
C VAL A 80 -4.71 6.14 -11.73
N PHE A 81 -3.46 6.04 -11.26
CA PHE A 81 -2.80 4.78 -10.94
C PHE A 81 -2.39 4.80 -9.48
N ASP A 82 -2.74 3.75 -8.73
CA ASP A 82 -2.56 3.67 -7.27
C ASP A 82 -1.43 2.68 -6.86
N GLY A 83 -0.60 2.30 -7.84
CA GLY A 83 0.31 1.16 -7.76
C GLY A 83 1.80 1.49 -7.56
N LEU A 84 2.18 2.76 -7.41
CA LEU A 84 3.57 3.15 -7.05
C LEU A 84 3.81 2.87 -5.55
N ARG A 85 4.98 2.33 -5.21
CA ARG A 85 5.23 1.84 -3.83
C ARG A 85 6.56 2.27 -3.22
N GLY A 86 7.59 2.57 -4.02
CA GLY A 86 8.94 2.85 -3.51
C GLY A 86 9.52 4.17 -4.00
N LEU A 87 10.57 4.64 -3.31
CA LEU A 87 11.30 5.87 -3.65
C LEU A 87 11.75 5.88 -5.11
N ASP A 88 12.34 4.79 -5.61
CA ASP A 88 12.86 4.76 -6.98
C ASP A 88 11.77 4.97 -8.04
N GLU A 89 10.62 4.31 -7.85
CA GLU A 89 9.47 4.46 -8.75
C GLU A 89 8.93 5.90 -8.71
N VAL A 90 8.80 6.48 -7.50
CA VAL A 90 8.27 7.83 -7.31
C VAL A 90 9.22 8.90 -7.84
N ARG A 91 10.52 8.78 -7.54
CA ARG A 91 11.56 9.69 -8.02
C ARG A 91 11.64 9.67 -9.54
N TYR A 92 11.73 8.48 -10.13
CA TYR A 92 11.74 8.33 -11.58
C TYR A 92 10.51 8.97 -12.22
N ALA A 93 9.31 8.72 -11.65
CA ALA A 93 8.08 9.32 -12.15
C ALA A 93 8.12 10.85 -12.09
N ALA A 94 8.57 11.42 -10.97
CA ALA A 94 8.57 12.86 -10.76
C ALA A 94 9.55 13.60 -11.67
N GLU A 95 10.71 12.98 -11.95
CA GLU A 95 11.77 13.51 -12.81
C GLU A 95 11.44 13.33 -14.30
N THR A 96 10.86 12.19 -14.69
CA THR A 96 10.59 11.85 -16.10
C THR A 96 9.28 12.44 -16.61
N PHE A 97 8.27 12.54 -15.74
CA PHE A 97 6.92 12.98 -16.10
C PHE A 97 6.53 14.23 -15.28
N PRO A 98 6.89 15.44 -15.74
CA PRO A 98 6.66 16.68 -14.97
C PRO A 98 5.16 16.97 -14.73
N GLU A 99 4.29 16.52 -15.64
CA GLU A 99 2.84 16.69 -15.53
C GLU A 99 2.18 15.69 -14.56
N TRP A 100 2.91 14.67 -14.10
CA TRP A 100 2.35 13.74 -13.13
C TRP A 100 2.24 14.41 -11.76
N ARG A 101 1.07 14.22 -11.17
CA ARG A 101 0.69 14.68 -9.84
C ARG A 101 0.56 13.47 -8.91
N PHE A 102 0.98 13.61 -7.67
CA PHE A 102 1.06 12.53 -6.69
C PHE A 102 0.14 12.79 -5.51
N VAL A 103 -0.63 11.77 -5.16
CA VAL A 103 -1.36 11.72 -3.89
C VAL A 103 -0.64 10.72 -2.98
N ASN A 104 -0.05 11.21 -1.90
CA ASN A 104 0.53 10.35 -0.87
C ASN A 104 -0.47 10.15 0.27
N LEU A 105 -0.95 8.92 0.43
CA LEU A 105 -1.76 8.53 1.58
C LEU A 105 -0.88 7.74 2.55
N HIS A 106 -0.78 8.20 3.79
CA HIS A 106 0.00 7.53 4.82
C HIS A 106 -0.79 7.35 6.11
N ALA A 107 -0.34 6.39 6.92
CA ALA A 107 -0.87 6.03 8.22
C ALA A 107 0.20 5.24 8.99
N PRO A 108 0.23 5.32 10.34
CA PRO A 108 1.09 4.47 11.15
C PRO A 108 0.86 2.98 10.90
N ASP A 109 1.91 2.18 11.02
CA ASP A 109 1.89 0.75 10.69
C ASP A 109 0.90 -0.04 11.56
N LEU A 110 0.78 0.29 12.85
CA LEU A 110 -0.24 -0.27 13.74
C LEU A 110 -1.66 -0.06 13.21
N LEU A 111 -1.97 1.17 12.77
CA LEU A 111 -3.28 1.50 12.21
C LEU A 111 -3.53 0.78 10.88
N ARG A 112 -2.48 0.62 10.05
CA ARG A 112 -2.58 -0.15 8.81
C ARG A 112 -2.96 -1.60 9.09
N VAL A 113 -2.38 -2.24 10.11
CA VAL A 113 -2.77 -3.61 10.52
C VAL A 113 -4.22 -3.65 10.96
N ARG A 114 -4.65 -2.76 11.85
CA ARG A 114 -6.06 -2.67 12.31
C ARG A 114 -7.05 -2.55 11.15
N ARG A 115 -6.76 -1.68 10.17
CA ARG A 115 -7.60 -1.50 8.98
C ARG A 115 -7.64 -2.72 8.05
N LEU A 116 -6.60 -3.54 8.05
CA LEU A 116 -6.58 -4.79 7.28
C LEU A 116 -7.41 -5.90 7.94
N LEU A 117 -7.62 -5.82 9.26
CA LEU A 117 -8.47 -6.75 10.03
C LEU A 117 -9.96 -6.45 9.84
N GLY A 118 -10.35 -5.17 9.84
CA GLY A 118 -11.74 -4.73 9.62
C GLY A 118 -12.29 -4.93 8.20
N ARG A 119 -11.64 -5.75 7.36
CA ARG A 119 -12.16 -6.19 6.05
C ARG A 119 -13.05 -7.44 6.14
N ASN A 120 -13.14 -8.07 7.30
CA ASN A 120 -14.10 -9.14 7.59
C ASN A 120 -15.06 -8.65 8.70
N ASP A 121 -16.34 -8.54 8.35
CA ASP A 121 -17.43 -8.20 9.28
C ASP A 121 -17.61 -9.27 10.38
N ALA A 122 -17.96 -8.75 11.57
CA ALA A 122 -18.53 -9.36 12.77
C ALA A 122 -18.35 -10.89 12.99
N PHE A 123 -17.54 -11.24 13.99
CA PHE A 123 -17.58 -12.56 14.62
C PHE A 123 -17.82 -12.48 16.13
N ASP A 124 -18.65 -13.39 16.61
CA ASP A 124 -19.14 -13.52 17.98
C ASP A 124 -18.02 -13.87 18.97
N GLN A 125 -18.09 -13.23 20.15
CA GLN A 125 -17.15 -13.39 21.25
C GLN A 125 -17.44 -14.68 22.04
N ALA A 126 -16.42 -15.53 22.22
CA ALA A 126 -16.44 -16.64 23.17
C ALA A 126 -15.19 -16.62 24.08
N GLY A 127 -15.43 -16.53 25.40
CA GLY A 127 -14.53 -17.03 26.47
C GLY A 127 -13.40 -16.13 26.96
N GLN A 128 -13.63 -15.35 28.03
CA GLN A 128 -12.63 -14.46 28.64
C GLN A 128 -11.48 -15.16 29.39
N THR A 129 -11.55 -16.47 29.65
CA THR A 129 -10.56 -17.17 30.49
C THR A 129 -9.36 -17.72 29.70
N GLY A 130 -9.48 -17.94 28.39
CA GLY A 130 -8.39 -18.40 27.51
C GLY A 130 -7.59 -17.28 26.83
N GLN A 131 -8.14 -16.06 26.79
CA GLN A 131 -7.59 -14.96 26.00
C GLN A 131 -6.26 -14.38 26.52
N ARG A 132 -5.95 -14.53 27.82
CA ARG A 132 -4.68 -14.02 28.37
C ARG A 132 -3.48 -14.85 27.93
N GLU A 133 -3.60 -16.17 27.94
CA GLU A 133 -2.53 -17.08 27.48
C GLU A 133 -2.36 -16.93 25.96
N GLU A 134 -3.47 -16.93 25.19
CA GLU A 134 -3.45 -16.66 23.75
C GLU A 134 -2.84 -15.30 23.39
N GLY A 135 -3.09 -14.26 24.20
CA GLY A 135 -2.48 -12.94 24.02
C GLY A 135 -0.97 -12.94 24.24
N GLN A 136 -0.46 -13.66 25.23
CA GLN A 136 0.98 -13.79 25.45
C GLN A 136 1.67 -14.61 24.36
N GLU A 137 1.04 -15.71 23.91
CA GLU A 137 1.55 -16.52 22.80
C GLU A 137 1.57 -15.70 21.50
N LEU A 138 0.51 -14.94 21.22
CA LEU A 138 0.46 -14.05 20.05
C LEU A 138 1.55 -12.98 20.12
N LEU A 139 1.75 -12.35 21.28
CA LEU A 139 2.79 -11.34 21.46
C LEU A 139 4.19 -11.91 21.18
N ALA A 140 4.49 -13.12 21.68
CA ALA A 140 5.73 -13.82 21.37
C ALA A 140 5.86 -14.09 19.86
N ALA A 141 4.80 -14.61 19.24
CA ALA A 141 4.79 -14.88 17.80
C ALA A 141 4.93 -13.61 16.94
N LEU A 142 4.42 -12.46 17.40
CA LEU A 142 4.56 -11.15 16.75
C LEU A 142 6.00 -10.65 16.83
N ARG A 143 6.66 -10.79 17.98
CA ARG A 143 8.08 -10.43 18.18
C ARG A 143 9.01 -11.27 17.29
N ASP A 144 8.68 -12.54 17.12
CA ASP A 144 9.47 -13.47 16.29
C ASP A 144 9.31 -13.24 14.78
N LEU A 145 8.41 -12.34 14.34
CA LEU A 145 8.30 -11.99 12.93
C LEU A 145 9.54 -11.24 12.46
N PRO A 146 10.14 -11.62 11.30
CA PRO A 146 11.29 -10.91 10.75
C PRO A 146 11.01 -9.41 10.53
N GLY A 147 11.86 -8.55 11.10
CA GLY A 147 11.74 -7.09 11.01
C GLY A 147 10.68 -6.47 11.93
N ALA A 148 10.06 -7.22 12.84
CA ALA A 148 9.04 -6.69 13.75
C ALA A 148 9.57 -5.52 14.60
N GLY A 149 10.73 -5.70 15.24
CA GLY A 149 11.33 -4.68 16.09
C GLY A 149 11.87 -3.44 15.35
N GLU A 150 11.97 -3.49 14.02
CA GLU A 150 12.34 -2.33 13.19
C GLU A 150 11.12 -1.48 12.83
N VAL A 151 9.93 -2.10 12.76
CA VAL A 151 8.71 -1.49 12.25
C VAL A 151 7.73 -1.11 13.37
N PHE A 152 7.68 -1.92 14.43
CA PHE A 152 6.74 -1.78 15.54
C PHE A 152 7.51 -1.61 16.85
N SER A 153 7.07 -0.66 17.67
CA SER A 153 7.53 -0.58 19.06
C SER A 153 6.95 -1.73 19.90
N GLU A 154 7.53 -2.00 21.07
CA GLU A 154 6.94 -2.97 22.02
C GLU A 154 5.50 -2.60 22.41
N ALA A 155 5.20 -1.30 22.52
CA ALA A 155 3.83 -0.84 22.77
C ALA A 155 2.90 -1.16 21.60
N ASP A 156 3.37 -1.03 20.35
CA ASP A 156 2.59 -1.41 19.17
C ASP A 156 2.36 -2.92 19.12
N LEU A 157 3.37 -3.74 19.42
CA LEU A 157 3.25 -5.20 19.45
C LEU A 157 2.27 -5.66 20.52
N GLN A 158 2.30 -5.03 21.70
CA GLN A 158 1.29 -5.27 22.74
C GLN A 158 -0.11 -4.86 22.25
N ALA A 159 -0.25 -3.68 21.65
CA ALA A 159 -1.52 -3.20 21.12
C ALA A 159 -2.07 -4.06 19.97
N LEU A 160 -1.21 -4.76 19.24
CA LEU A 160 -1.59 -5.78 18.26
C LEU A 160 -2.05 -7.07 18.94
N ALA A 161 -1.35 -7.52 19.98
CA ALA A 161 -1.75 -8.71 20.74
C ALA A 161 -3.12 -8.51 21.43
N ASP A 162 -3.38 -7.31 21.94
CA ASP A 162 -4.62 -6.95 22.62
C ASP A 162 -5.84 -6.95 21.68
N LEU A 163 -5.64 -6.98 20.35
CA LEU A 163 -6.73 -7.07 19.36
C LEU A 163 -7.54 -8.37 19.48
N ILE A 164 -7.02 -9.40 20.14
CA ILE A 164 -7.79 -10.61 20.45
C ILE A 164 -8.99 -10.26 21.35
N HIS A 165 -8.84 -9.30 22.26
CA HIS A 165 -9.94 -8.81 23.11
C HIS A 165 -10.99 -8.04 22.31
N GLU A 166 -10.62 -7.50 21.14
CA GLU A 166 -11.53 -6.89 20.18
C GLU A 166 -12.23 -7.95 19.29
N GLY A 167 -11.96 -9.25 19.49
CA GLY A 167 -12.58 -10.37 18.77
C GLY A 167 -11.81 -10.82 17.52
N HIS A 168 -10.60 -10.31 17.29
CA HIS A 168 -9.80 -10.69 16.12
C HIS A 168 -9.01 -11.99 16.38
N PRO A 169 -9.04 -12.97 15.47
CA PRO A 169 -8.32 -14.23 15.68
C PRO A 169 -6.80 -14.02 15.58
N PRO A 170 -5.99 -14.65 16.45
CA PRO A 170 -4.52 -14.49 16.46
C PRO A 170 -3.85 -14.73 15.11
N GLY A 171 -4.31 -15.76 14.39
CA GLY A 171 -3.80 -16.10 13.06
C GLY A 171 -4.02 -14.99 12.02
N GLU A 172 -5.13 -14.26 12.11
CA GLU A 172 -5.40 -13.15 11.21
C GLU A 172 -4.54 -11.93 11.57
N ILE A 173 -4.39 -11.60 12.85
CA ILE A 173 -3.50 -10.54 13.34
C ILE A 173 -2.07 -10.78 12.83
N LEU A 174 -1.54 -12.00 13.01
CA LEU A 174 -0.23 -12.38 12.48
C LEU A 174 -0.15 -12.24 10.96
N SER A 175 -1.17 -12.71 10.24
CA SER A 175 -1.20 -12.64 8.78
C SER A 175 -1.18 -11.20 8.26
N LYS A 176 -2.01 -10.30 8.83
CA LYS A 176 -2.03 -8.88 8.42
C LYS A 176 -0.75 -8.16 8.83
N THR A 177 -0.18 -8.49 9.99
CA THR A 177 1.11 -7.93 10.42
C THR A 177 2.23 -8.31 9.46
N ARG A 178 2.28 -9.57 9.02
CA ARG A 178 3.25 -10.02 7.99
C ARG A 178 3.12 -9.27 6.67
N ILE A 179 1.91 -8.87 6.26
CA ILE A 179 1.71 -8.05 5.06
C ILE A 179 2.41 -6.69 5.24
N VAL A 180 2.21 -6.01 6.36
CA VAL A 180 2.82 -4.71 6.64
C VAL A 180 4.35 -4.81 6.72
N LEU A 181 4.88 -5.82 7.43
CA LEU A 181 6.32 -6.08 7.52
C LEU A 181 6.93 -6.38 6.15
N SER A 182 6.31 -7.26 5.37
CA SER A 182 6.78 -7.56 4.02
C SER A 182 6.79 -6.31 3.14
N GLU A 183 5.80 -5.43 3.27
CA GLU A 183 5.81 -4.16 2.54
C GLU A 183 6.96 -3.23 3.01
N ARG A 184 7.26 -3.15 4.32
CA ARG A 184 8.37 -2.33 4.85
C ARG A 184 9.76 -2.87 4.50
N GLN A 185 9.92 -4.19 4.40
CA GLN A 185 11.17 -4.81 3.93
C GLN A 185 11.47 -4.52 2.46
N ASN A 186 10.43 -4.35 1.64
CA ASN A 186 10.57 -4.19 0.20
C ASN A 186 10.49 -2.73 -0.26
N TYR A 187 9.90 -1.85 0.55
CA TYR A 187 9.68 -0.45 0.21
C TYR A 187 9.92 0.45 1.42
N ASP A 188 10.56 1.58 1.18
CA ASP A 188 10.68 2.67 2.13
C ASP A 188 9.66 3.79 1.80
N PRO A 189 8.44 3.72 2.34
CA PRO A 189 7.42 4.76 2.14
C PRO A 189 7.82 6.10 2.77
N ASP A 190 8.65 6.10 3.81
CA ASP A 190 9.07 7.33 4.50
C ASP A 190 10.07 8.10 3.64
N ALA A 191 11.03 7.40 3.04
CA ALA A 191 11.94 8.00 2.05
C ALA A 191 11.17 8.49 0.80
N ALA A 192 10.19 7.73 0.32
CA ALA A 192 9.34 8.17 -0.79
C ALA A 192 8.56 9.44 -0.45
N ARG A 193 7.99 9.52 0.75
CA ARG A 193 7.28 10.71 1.25
C ARG A 193 8.21 11.91 1.44
N ALA A 194 9.40 11.68 2.00
CA ALA A 194 10.41 12.71 2.17
C ALA A 194 10.80 13.33 0.81
N PHE A 195 11.02 12.48 -0.20
CA PHE A 195 11.25 12.95 -1.57
C PHE A 195 10.05 13.73 -2.12
N LEU A 196 8.83 13.20 -2.01
CA LEU A 196 7.62 13.90 -2.49
C LEU A 196 7.44 15.28 -1.86
N SER A 197 7.85 15.44 -0.60
CA SER A 197 7.77 16.71 0.13
C SER A 197 8.71 17.80 -0.44
N THR A 198 9.65 17.43 -1.31
CA THR A 198 10.52 18.38 -2.03
C THR A 198 9.89 18.93 -3.30
N LEU A 199 8.80 18.32 -3.78
CA LEU A 199 8.11 18.75 -4.99
C LEU A 199 7.17 19.93 -4.71
N PRO A 200 6.83 20.73 -5.74
CA PRO A 200 5.88 21.82 -5.58
C PRO A 200 4.48 21.36 -5.12
N PRO A 201 3.74 22.17 -4.32
CA PRO A 201 2.41 21.80 -3.80
C PRO A 201 1.35 21.48 -4.87
N GLU A 202 1.49 22.02 -6.07
CA GLU A 202 0.64 21.70 -7.22
C GLU A 202 0.85 20.25 -7.73
N ARG A 203 2.04 19.68 -7.48
CA ARG A 203 2.40 18.32 -7.89
C ARG A 203 2.18 17.27 -6.81
N VAL A 204 2.09 17.65 -5.54
CA VAL A 204 1.93 16.68 -4.44
C VAL A 204 0.83 17.08 -3.46
N LEU A 205 -0.02 16.11 -3.13
CA LEU A 205 -0.94 16.16 -2.00
C LEU A 205 -0.57 15.07 -0.99
N ASP A 206 -0.02 15.46 0.16
CA ASP A 206 0.29 14.58 1.28
C ASP A 206 -0.87 14.56 2.29
N LEU A 207 -1.41 13.37 2.56
CA LEU A 207 -2.57 13.18 3.43
C LEU A 207 -2.27 12.12 4.50
N ASP A 208 -2.27 12.58 5.74
CA ASP A 208 -2.29 11.71 6.92
C ASP A 208 -3.70 11.17 7.14
N THR A 209 -3.89 9.90 6.83
CA THR A 209 -5.20 9.25 6.98
C THR A 209 -5.46 8.78 8.41
N ALA A 210 -4.50 8.89 9.34
CA ALA A 210 -4.73 8.70 10.76
C ALA A 210 -5.30 9.97 11.40
N ALA A 211 -4.84 11.15 10.94
CA ALA A 211 -5.31 12.44 11.44
C ALA A 211 -6.59 12.94 10.75
N LEU A 212 -6.85 12.50 9.51
CA LEU A 212 -7.99 12.93 8.71
C LEU A 212 -9.12 11.90 8.70
N ALA A 213 -10.35 12.36 8.95
CA ALA A 213 -11.55 11.60 8.64
C ALA A 213 -11.66 11.33 7.12
N LEU A 214 -12.42 10.30 6.74
CA LEU A 214 -12.55 9.88 5.35
C LEU A 214 -13.14 10.97 4.46
N GLU A 215 -14.11 11.71 4.98
CA GLU A 215 -14.77 12.84 4.31
C GLU A 215 -13.78 13.99 4.09
N ALA A 216 -12.87 14.21 5.03
CA ALA A 216 -11.83 15.23 4.91
C ALA A 216 -10.78 14.84 3.85
N VAL A 217 -10.39 13.56 3.79
CA VAL A 217 -9.52 13.02 2.72
C VAL A 217 -10.19 13.23 1.36
N ALA A 218 -11.46 12.84 1.23
CA ALA A 218 -12.25 13.02 0.01
C ALA A 218 -12.31 14.48 -0.44
N SER A 219 -12.71 15.38 0.47
CA SER A 219 -12.84 16.80 0.18
C SER A 219 -11.53 17.44 -0.25
N ARG A 220 -10.42 17.11 0.42
CA ARG A 220 -9.09 17.62 0.04
C ARG A 220 -8.63 17.10 -1.31
N LEU A 221 -8.89 15.83 -1.62
CA LEU A 221 -8.57 15.27 -2.93
C LEU A 221 -9.36 15.95 -4.04
N GLN A 222 -10.68 16.10 -3.87
CA GLN A 222 -11.54 16.75 -4.86
C GLN A 222 -11.18 18.22 -5.08
N GLY A 223 -10.85 18.97 -4.01
CA GLY A 223 -10.47 20.37 -4.13
C GLY A 223 -9.08 20.60 -4.74
N TRP A 224 -8.18 19.62 -4.62
CA TRP A 224 -6.84 19.70 -5.21
C TRP A 224 -6.81 19.28 -6.68
N LEU A 225 -7.69 18.36 -7.07
CA LEU A 225 -7.81 17.88 -8.44
C LEU A 225 -8.35 18.98 -9.36
#